data_AF-A0A844CMT1-F1
#
_entry.id   AF-A0A844CMT1-F1
#
_cell.length_a   1.000
_cell.length_b   1.000
_cell.length_c   1.000
_cell.angle_alpha   90.00
_cell.angle_beta   90.00
_cell.angle_gamma   90.00
#
_symmetry.space_group_name_H-M   'P 1'
#
loop_
_entity.id
_entity.type
_entity.pdbx_description
1 polymer ?
#
loop_
_entity_poly.entity_id
_entity_poly.type
_entity_poly.pdbx_seq_one_letter_code
_entity_poly.pdbx_strand_id
1 'polypeptide(L)'
;MNDLADIFAEDTVEALARGLFPEDVTMGFAFPWGTPEGLLPGEASGLRRPGEKRLAEFAAGRRAAHQAMERLGMPVRAVAHGPDRAPVWPRGVVGSISHSDTHCLAVLAKAGTYAALGLDLEEDRDLPRDLIEVVCSPAERGWLSVQPEGERGRLARLIFSAKECAYKAQYGVTQQLIGFEAFEITPDLETGQFEATFTQDVVPFNRGACLHGLFSFGGGVILTGMALPREGVAG
;
A
#
# COMPACT_ATOMS: atom_id res chain seq x y z
N MET A 1 -16.54 -25.64 2.81
CA MET A 1 -16.17 -26.16 1.48
C MET A 1 -15.15 -25.15 0.97
N ASN A 2 -13.91 -25.26 1.45
CA ASN A 2 -12.81 -24.37 1.03
C ASN A 2 -12.43 -24.80 -0.37
N ASP A 3 -12.70 -23.92 -1.32
CA ASP A 3 -12.56 -24.20 -2.74
C ASP A 3 -11.08 -24.09 -3.12
N LEU A 4 -10.60 -24.99 -3.97
CA LEU A 4 -9.22 -25.00 -4.45
C LEU A 4 -8.84 -23.66 -5.13
N ALA A 5 -9.85 -22.89 -5.58
CA ALA A 5 -9.70 -21.55 -6.12
C ALA A 5 -9.12 -20.53 -5.12
N ASP A 6 -9.42 -20.66 -3.82
CA ASP A 6 -8.87 -19.76 -2.79
C ASP A 6 -7.36 -20.00 -2.63
N ILE A 7 -6.92 -21.26 -2.66
CA ILE A 7 -5.49 -21.63 -2.54
C ILE A 7 -4.69 -21.09 -3.74
N PHE A 8 -5.22 -21.20 -4.96
CA PHE A 8 -4.55 -20.63 -6.15
C PHE A 8 -4.56 -19.10 -6.14
N ALA A 9 -5.58 -18.47 -5.56
CA ALA A 9 -5.64 -17.01 -5.45
C ALA A 9 -4.61 -16.48 -4.44
N GLU A 10 -4.41 -17.16 -3.31
CA GLU A 10 -3.41 -16.80 -2.30
C GLU A 10 -1.98 -16.79 -2.87
N ASP A 11 -1.58 -17.89 -3.51
CA ASP A 11 -0.27 -18.01 -4.18
C ASP A 11 -0.11 -16.95 -5.29
N THR A 12 -1.21 -16.61 -5.96
CA THR A 12 -1.21 -15.58 -7.01
C THR A 12 -1.00 -14.18 -6.45
N VAL A 13 -1.72 -13.78 -5.40
CA VAL A 13 -1.57 -12.45 -4.78
C VAL A 13 -0.18 -12.30 -4.17
N GLU A 14 0.35 -13.34 -3.53
CA GLU A 14 1.73 -13.31 -3.00
C GLU A 14 2.77 -13.17 -4.11
N ALA A 15 2.65 -13.93 -5.20
CA ALA A 15 3.56 -13.82 -6.33
C ALA A 15 3.51 -12.44 -7.00
N LEU A 16 2.30 -11.89 -7.21
CA LEU A 16 2.10 -10.57 -7.79
C LEU A 16 2.73 -9.49 -6.90
N ALA A 17 2.43 -9.50 -5.61
CA ALA A 17 2.96 -8.51 -4.68
C ALA A 17 4.50 -8.61 -4.59
N ARG A 18 5.08 -9.82 -4.62
CA ARG A 18 6.53 -10.01 -4.65
C ARG A 18 7.19 -9.33 -5.85
N GLY A 19 6.55 -9.39 -7.02
CA GLY A 19 7.05 -8.77 -8.25
C GLY A 19 7.09 -7.24 -8.23
N LEU A 20 6.44 -6.59 -7.24
CA LEU A 20 6.41 -5.12 -7.13
C LEU A 20 7.60 -4.54 -6.35
N PHE A 21 8.43 -5.36 -5.72
CA PHE A 21 9.53 -4.91 -4.87
C PHE A 21 10.84 -5.63 -5.17
N PRO A 22 11.99 -4.98 -4.90
CA PRO A 22 13.30 -5.65 -4.95
C PRO A 22 13.40 -6.85 -4.00
N GLU A 23 14.32 -7.77 -4.29
CA GLU A 23 14.48 -9.04 -3.54
C GLU A 23 14.81 -8.86 -2.05
N ASP A 24 15.39 -7.73 -1.66
CA ASP A 24 15.75 -7.42 -0.27
C ASP A 24 14.59 -6.81 0.55
N VAL A 25 13.42 -6.60 -0.08
CA VAL A 25 12.17 -6.27 0.59
C VAL A 25 11.41 -7.57 0.90
N THR A 26 11.26 -7.87 2.20
CA THR A 26 10.47 -9.01 2.65
C THR A 26 9.02 -8.64 2.76
N MET A 27 8.14 -9.65 2.70
CA MET A 27 6.71 -9.41 2.85
C MET A 27 6.05 -10.57 3.55
N GLY A 28 5.02 -10.27 4.34
CA GLY A 28 4.17 -11.22 5.03
C GLY A 28 2.71 -11.04 4.65
N PHE A 29 1.93 -12.10 4.90
CA PHE A 29 0.58 -12.27 4.41
C PHE A 29 -0.32 -12.75 5.53
N ALA A 30 -1.52 -12.17 5.62
CA ALA A 30 -2.53 -12.61 6.55
C ALA A 30 -3.91 -12.34 5.97
N PHE A 31 -4.91 -13.01 6.54
CA PHE A 31 -6.30 -12.78 6.17
C PHE A 31 -7.03 -11.93 7.20
N PRO A 32 -7.89 -10.99 6.75
CA PRO A 32 -8.65 -10.11 7.63
C PRO A 32 -9.86 -10.79 8.27
N TRP A 33 -10.16 -12.04 7.91
CA TRP A 33 -11.18 -12.85 8.58
C TRP A 33 -10.59 -13.71 9.70
N GLY A 34 -11.36 -13.90 10.77
CA GLY A 34 -11.00 -14.74 11.90
C GLY A 34 -10.87 -14.00 13.22
N THR A 35 -10.48 -14.72 14.26
CA THR A 35 -10.31 -14.17 15.61
C THR A 35 -9.19 -13.11 15.60
N PRO A 36 -9.36 -11.95 16.27
CA PRO A 36 -8.33 -10.92 16.36
C PRO A 36 -7.18 -11.31 17.32
N GLU A 37 -6.52 -12.41 17.02
CA GLU A 37 -5.38 -12.97 17.75
C GLU A 37 -4.04 -12.57 17.12
N GLY A 38 -2.95 -12.81 17.84
CA GLY A 38 -1.59 -12.54 17.37
C GLY A 38 -1.11 -11.11 17.58
N LEU A 39 -1.89 -10.26 18.27
CA LEU A 39 -1.45 -8.93 18.66
C LEU A 39 -0.47 -8.99 19.83
N LEU A 40 0.65 -8.30 19.69
CA LEU A 40 1.62 -8.11 20.77
C LEU A 40 1.15 -7.04 21.76
N PRO A 41 1.63 -7.09 23.02
CA PRO A 41 1.38 -6.03 23.98
C PRO A 41 1.73 -4.65 23.43
N GLY A 42 0.76 -3.72 23.49
CA GLY A 42 0.93 -2.33 23.03
C GLY A 42 0.43 -2.05 21.61
N GLU A 43 0.21 -3.06 20.75
CA GLU A 43 -0.21 -2.81 19.36
C GLU A 43 -1.62 -2.22 19.28
N ALA A 44 -2.56 -2.76 20.05
CA ALA A 44 -3.95 -2.31 20.08
C ALA A 44 -4.19 -1.07 20.96
N SER A 45 -3.20 -0.60 21.72
CA SER A 45 -3.40 0.44 22.75
C SER A 45 -3.93 1.77 22.18
N GLY A 46 -3.65 2.06 20.91
CA GLY A 46 -4.14 3.25 20.21
C GLY A 46 -5.55 3.11 19.59
N LEU A 47 -6.11 1.90 19.54
CA LEU A 47 -7.41 1.65 18.91
C LEU A 47 -8.56 2.08 19.83
N ARG A 48 -9.27 3.13 19.42
CA ARG A 48 -10.44 3.64 20.16
C ARG A 48 -11.69 2.86 19.78
N ARG A 49 -12.03 1.83 20.59
CA ARG A 49 -13.27 1.03 20.46
C ARG A 49 -13.53 0.56 19.01
N PRO A 50 -12.61 -0.21 18.40
CA PRO A 50 -12.84 -0.73 17.06
C PRO A 50 -14.03 -1.70 17.07
N GLY A 51 -14.85 -1.67 16.01
CA GLY A 51 -15.78 -2.76 15.76
C GLY A 51 -15.03 -4.06 15.43
N GLU A 52 -15.73 -5.20 15.47
CA GLU A 52 -15.13 -6.52 15.28
C GLU A 52 -14.35 -6.64 13.97
N LYS A 53 -14.96 -6.21 12.84
CA LYS A 53 -14.30 -6.20 11.52
C LYS A 53 -12.99 -5.42 11.55
N ARG A 54 -13.01 -4.20 12.10
CA ARG A 54 -11.83 -3.33 12.15
C ARG A 54 -10.72 -3.91 13.03
N LEU A 55 -11.08 -4.57 14.13
CA LEU A 55 -10.11 -5.22 15.00
C LEU A 55 -9.47 -6.44 14.32
N ALA A 56 -10.25 -7.22 13.57
CA ALA A 56 -9.76 -8.36 12.80
C ALA A 56 -8.80 -7.92 11.68
N GLU A 57 -9.15 -6.90 10.90
CA GLU A 57 -8.26 -6.27 9.90
C GLU A 57 -6.96 -5.78 10.53
N PHE A 58 -7.05 -5.08 11.66
CA PHE A 58 -5.87 -4.57 12.36
C PHE A 58 -4.95 -5.71 12.81
N ALA A 59 -5.53 -6.75 13.43
CA ALA A 59 -4.78 -7.93 13.86
C ALA A 59 -4.14 -8.65 12.67
N ALA A 60 -4.83 -8.78 11.54
CA ALA A 60 -4.28 -9.36 10.32
C ALA A 60 -3.06 -8.56 9.81
N GLY A 61 -3.15 -7.22 9.79
CA GLY A 61 -2.02 -6.38 9.40
C GLY A 61 -0.81 -6.51 10.31
N ARG A 62 -1.02 -6.72 11.61
CA ARG A 62 0.08 -7.00 12.54
C ARG A 62 0.69 -8.38 12.32
N ARG A 63 -0.12 -9.41 12.11
CA ARG A 63 0.39 -10.74 11.75
C ARG A 63 1.19 -10.72 10.45
N ALA A 64 0.72 -10.03 9.42
CA ALA A 64 1.45 -9.84 8.17
C ALA A 64 2.80 -9.13 8.42
N ALA A 65 2.81 -8.09 9.24
CA ALA A 65 4.05 -7.39 9.60
C ALA A 65 5.01 -8.28 10.40
N HIS A 66 4.51 -9.10 11.33
CA HIS A 66 5.31 -10.04 12.11
C HIS A 66 5.96 -11.10 11.21
N GLN A 67 5.21 -11.71 10.29
CA GLN A 67 5.77 -12.63 9.30
C GLN A 67 6.83 -11.96 8.41
N ALA A 68 6.61 -10.71 8.00
CA ALA A 68 7.60 -9.97 7.22
C ALA A 68 8.91 -9.73 8.02
N MET A 69 8.82 -9.48 9.33
CA MET A 69 10.00 -9.38 10.21
C MET A 69 10.75 -10.71 10.33
N GLU A 70 10.03 -11.82 10.52
CA GLU A 70 10.63 -13.16 10.58
C GLU A 70 11.37 -13.49 9.29
N ARG A 71 10.75 -13.23 8.14
CA ARG A 71 11.36 -13.40 6.81
C ARG A 71 12.57 -12.47 6.61
N LEU A 72 12.58 -11.29 7.23
CA LEU A 72 13.73 -10.36 7.23
C LEU A 72 14.88 -10.83 8.14
N GLY A 73 14.69 -11.91 8.90
CA GLY A 73 15.64 -12.39 9.89
C GLY A 73 15.71 -11.51 11.13
N MET A 74 14.62 -10.78 11.45
CA MET A 74 14.53 -9.89 12.61
C MET A 74 13.62 -10.48 13.68
N PRO A 75 13.92 -10.22 14.97
CA PRO A 75 12.99 -10.57 16.04
C PRO A 75 11.66 -9.86 15.84
N VAL A 76 10.55 -10.59 15.98
CA VAL A 76 9.21 -10.02 15.96
C VAL A 76 9.07 -9.00 17.08
N ARG A 77 8.61 -7.79 16.74
CA ARG A 77 8.39 -6.68 17.66
C ARG A 77 7.05 -6.02 17.36
N ALA A 78 6.46 -5.43 18.40
CA ALA A 78 5.19 -4.72 18.29
C ALA A 78 5.28 -3.56 17.28
N VAL A 79 4.32 -3.50 16.37
CA VAL A 79 4.11 -2.35 15.47
C VAL A 79 2.98 -1.52 16.06
N ALA A 80 3.30 -0.46 16.80
CA ALA A 80 2.26 0.33 17.46
C ALA A 80 1.37 1.07 16.46
N HIS A 81 0.16 1.42 16.87
CA HIS A 81 -0.71 2.32 16.12
C HIS A 81 -0.38 3.77 16.50
N GLY A 82 0.18 4.53 15.55
CA GLY A 82 0.58 5.92 15.74
C GLY A 82 -0.59 6.88 16.01
N PRO A 83 -0.30 8.12 16.45
CA PRO A 83 -1.33 9.13 16.71
C PRO A 83 -2.10 9.54 15.45
N ASP A 84 -1.44 9.45 14.30
CA ASP A 84 -1.90 9.72 12.94
C ASP A 84 -2.44 8.45 12.25
N ARG A 85 -2.51 7.33 12.97
CA ARG A 85 -2.91 5.98 12.51
C ARG A 85 -1.87 5.22 11.68
N ALA A 86 -0.72 5.82 11.35
CA ALA A 86 0.36 5.09 10.69
C ALA A 86 0.96 4.00 11.60
N PRO A 87 1.49 2.91 11.02
CA PRO A 87 2.28 1.93 11.76
C PRO A 87 3.57 2.56 12.29
N VAL A 88 3.84 2.39 13.58
CA VAL A 88 5.12 2.78 14.18
C VAL A 88 6.07 1.59 14.08
N TRP A 89 6.96 1.66 13.09
CA TRP A 89 7.93 0.61 12.81
C TRP A 89 9.01 0.51 13.90
N PRO A 90 9.40 -0.71 14.33
CA PRO A 90 10.53 -0.89 15.22
C PRO A 90 11.82 -0.31 14.64
N ARG A 91 12.74 0.12 15.51
CA ARG A 91 14.05 0.61 15.08
C ARG A 91 14.76 -0.43 14.18
N GLY A 92 15.25 0.02 13.04
CA GLY A 92 16.01 -0.80 12.10
C GLY A 92 15.20 -1.33 10.91
N VAL A 93 13.90 -1.02 10.84
CA VAL A 93 13.06 -1.35 9.68
C VAL A 93 12.28 -0.14 9.17
N VAL A 94 11.99 -0.18 7.88
CA VAL A 94 10.94 0.62 7.23
C VAL A 94 9.92 -0.34 6.63
N GLY A 95 8.68 0.10 6.48
CA GLY A 95 7.65 -0.76 5.93
C GLY A 95 6.36 -0.05 5.54
N SER A 96 5.47 -0.81 4.93
CA SER A 96 4.10 -0.42 4.65
C SER A 96 3.17 -1.59 4.88
N ILE A 97 1.92 -1.32 5.26
CA ILE A 97 0.87 -2.31 5.47
C ILE A 97 -0.36 -1.86 4.69
N SER A 98 -0.99 -2.79 3.96
CA SER A 98 -2.28 -2.57 3.34
C SER A 98 -3.22 -3.74 3.57
N HIS A 99 -4.52 -3.50 3.52
CA HIS A 99 -5.53 -4.54 3.63
C HIS A 99 -6.71 -4.23 2.73
N SER A 100 -7.33 -5.30 2.22
CA SER A 100 -8.66 -5.28 1.62
C SER A 100 -9.61 -6.13 2.49
N ASP A 101 -10.82 -6.39 2.00
CA ASP A 101 -11.72 -7.36 2.63
C ASP A 101 -11.22 -8.80 2.46
N THR A 102 -10.27 -9.03 1.54
CA THR A 102 -9.78 -10.37 1.21
C THR A 102 -8.36 -10.66 1.69
N HIS A 103 -7.47 -9.68 1.74
CA HIS A 103 -6.07 -9.91 2.06
C HIS A 103 -5.51 -8.81 2.94
N CYS A 104 -4.47 -9.14 3.70
CA CYS A 104 -3.65 -8.16 4.37
C CYS A 104 -2.17 -8.46 4.12
N LEU A 105 -1.45 -7.41 3.73
CA LEU A 105 -0.09 -7.47 3.24
C LEU A 105 0.77 -6.49 4.02
N ALA A 106 1.99 -6.89 4.34
CA ALA A 106 3.00 -5.99 4.89
C ALA A 106 4.33 -6.20 4.20
N VAL A 107 4.95 -5.11 3.73
CA VAL A 107 6.31 -5.10 3.18
C VAL A 107 7.27 -4.45 4.15
N LEU A 108 8.43 -5.05 4.36
CA LEU A 108 9.47 -4.56 5.24
C LEU A 108 10.84 -4.63 4.57
N ALA A 109 11.69 -3.66 4.89
CA ALA A 109 13.11 -3.71 4.54
C ALA A 109 13.95 -3.15 5.69
N LYS A 110 15.25 -3.44 5.66
CA LYS A 110 16.20 -2.87 6.63
C LYS A 110 16.27 -1.36 6.45
N ALA A 111 16.16 -0.64 7.55
CA ALA A 111 16.38 0.80 7.56
C ALA A 111 17.83 1.09 7.15
N GLY A 112 18.02 2.03 6.22
CA GLY A 112 19.34 2.37 5.67
C GLY A 112 19.42 2.14 4.16
N THR A 113 18.77 1.10 3.63
CA THR A 113 18.68 0.87 2.19
C THR A 113 17.61 1.76 1.57
N TYR A 114 16.43 1.78 2.18
CA TYR A 114 15.27 2.54 1.73
C TYR A 114 14.96 3.69 2.69
N ALA A 115 14.50 4.81 2.14
CA ALA A 115 13.93 5.90 2.90
C ALA A 115 12.53 5.52 3.40
N ALA A 116 11.71 4.94 2.52
CA ALA A 116 10.36 4.50 2.83
C ALA A 116 9.89 3.45 1.81
N LEU A 117 8.82 2.73 2.17
CA LEU A 117 8.11 1.82 1.29
C LEU A 117 6.64 2.27 1.20
N GLY A 118 6.06 2.16 0.02
CA GLY A 118 4.62 2.30 -0.24
C GLY A 118 4.06 0.95 -0.67
N LEU A 119 2.91 0.59 -0.13
CA LEU A 119 2.16 -0.59 -0.53
C LEU A 119 0.68 -0.27 -0.42
N ASP A 120 -0.05 -0.51 -1.49
CA ASP A 120 -1.50 -0.46 -1.48
C ASP A 120 -2.12 -1.68 -2.17
N LEU A 121 -3.31 -2.04 -1.71
CA LEU A 121 -4.03 -3.26 -2.07
C LEU A 121 -5.51 -2.91 -2.12
N GLU A 122 -6.09 -2.98 -3.31
CA GLU A 122 -7.50 -2.73 -3.57
C GLU A 122 -8.15 -3.96 -4.20
N GLU A 123 -9.47 -4.08 -4.05
CA GLU A 123 -10.23 -5.05 -4.84
C GLU A 123 -10.23 -4.64 -6.32
N ASP A 124 -10.12 -5.61 -7.22
CA ASP A 124 -10.18 -5.36 -8.67
C ASP A 124 -11.63 -5.13 -9.12
N ARG A 125 -12.14 -3.95 -8.75
CA ARG A 125 -13.51 -3.48 -9.00
C ARG A 125 -13.50 -2.00 -9.32
N ASP A 126 -14.54 -1.56 -10.02
CA ASP A 126 -14.72 -0.15 -10.35
C ASP A 126 -14.64 0.75 -9.11
N LEU A 127 -13.95 1.88 -9.25
CA LEU A 127 -14.10 2.98 -8.31
C LEU A 127 -15.49 3.60 -8.49
N PRO A 128 -16.28 3.75 -7.40
CA PRO A 128 -17.57 4.44 -7.45
C PRO A 128 -17.45 5.79 -8.15
N ARG A 129 -18.41 6.11 -9.02
CA ARG A 129 -18.36 7.30 -9.89
C ARG A 129 -18.24 8.61 -9.10
N ASP A 130 -18.86 8.67 -7.93
CA ASP A 130 -18.80 9.79 -7.00
C ASP A 130 -17.40 9.98 -6.38
N LEU A 131 -16.61 8.90 -6.25
CA LEU A 131 -15.22 8.99 -5.79
C LEU A 131 -14.24 9.36 -6.91
N ILE A 132 -14.57 9.11 -8.18
CA ILE A 132 -13.68 9.46 -9.31
C ILE A 132 -13.36 10.96 -9.30
N GLU A 133 -14.33 11.83 -9.04
CA GLU A 133 -14.10 13.28 -9.01
C GLU A 133 -13.31 13.76 -7.78
N VAL A 134 -13.35 13.00 -6.69
CA VAL A 134 -12.61 13.28 -5.46
C VAL A 134 -11.15 12.84 -5.59
N VAL A 135 -10.93 11.68 -6.20
CA VAL A 135 -9.61 11.05 -6.30
C VAL A 135 -8.84 11.58 -7.52
N CYS A 136 -9.50 11.69 -8.66
CA CYS A 136 -8.84 11.95 -9.94
C CYS A 136 -8.81 13.45 -10.29
N SER A 137 -7.61 13.95 -10.58
CA SER A 137 -7.36 15.28 -11.13
C SER A 137 -8.09 15.47 -12.47
N PRO A 138 -8.25 16.72 -12.95
CA PRO A 138 -8.75 16.97 -14.29
C PRO A 138 -7.95 16.26 -15.40
N ALA A 139 -6.62 16.13 -15.26
CA ALA A 139 -5.79 15.45 -16.25
C ALA A 139 -5.98 13.92 -16.20
N GLU A 140 -6.03 13.34 -14.99
CA GLU A 140 -6.34 11.92 -14.78
C GLU A 140 -7.72 11.56 -15.35
N ARG A 141 -8.74 12.41 -15.14
CA ARG A 141 -10.06 12.23 -15.77
C ARG A 141 -10.01 12.38 -17.29
N GLY A 142 -9.17 13.28 -17.80
CA GLY A 142 -8.88 13.39 -19.23
C GLY A 142 -8.31 12.10 -19.80
N TRP A 143 -7.30 11.52 -19.14
CA TRP A 143 -6.72 10.23 -19.49
C TRP A 143 -7.75 9.10 -19.43
N LEU A 144 -8.58 9.04 -18.38
CA LEU A 144 -9.66 8.05 -18.27
C LEU A 144 -10.70 8.17 -19.40
N SER A 145 -10.97 9.39 -19.88
CA SER A 145 -12.00 9.63 -20.90
C SER A 145 -11.67 9.03 -22.27
N VAL A 146 -10.39 8.79 -22.55
CA VAL A 146 -9.94 8.14 -23.80
C VAL A 146 -9.80 6.63 -23.68
N GLN A 147 -9.95 6.07 -22.47
CA GLN A 147 -9.96 4.62 -22.24
C GLN A 147 -11.31 3.99 -22.61
N PRO A 148 -11.35 2.67 -22.87
CA PRO A 148 -12.60 1.94 -23.08
C PRO A 148 -13.58 2.17 -21.93
N GLU A 149 -14.85 2.45 -22.24
CA GLU A 149 -15.85 2.84 -21.23
C GLU A 149 -15.97 1.82 -20.09
N GLY A 150 -15.91 0.52 -20.41
CA GLY A 150 -16.00 -0.56 -19.44
C GLY A 150 -14.77 -0.72 -18.53
N GLU A 151 -13.66 -0.05 -18.82
CA GLU A 151 -12.43 -0.13 -18.02
C GLU A 151 -12.20 1.11 -17.15
N ARG A 152 -12.92 2.21 -17.40
CA ARG A 152 -12.65 3.50 -16.74
C ARG A 152 -12.78 3.44 -15.23
N GLY A 153 -13.77 2.72 -14.70
CA GLY A 153 -13.96 2.58 -13.25
C GLY A 153 -12.81 1.83 -12.61
N ARG A 154 -12.43 0.70 -13.20
CA ARG A 154 -11.28 -0.13 -12.80
C ARG A 154 -9.95 0.63 -12.89
N LEU A 155 -9.72 1.39 -13.96
CA LEU A 155 -8.51 2.20 -14.11
C LEU A 155 -8.50 3.40 -13.15
N ALA A 156 -9.65 3.96 -12.80
CA ALA A 156 -9.74 4.95 -11.73
C ALA A 156 -9.40 4.34 -10.36
N ARG A 157 -9.74 3.07 -10.12
CA ARG A 157 -9.31 2.32 -8.92
C ARG A 157 -7.80 2.11 -8.89
N LEU A 158 -7.16 1.86 -10.04
CA LEU A 158 -5.70 1.82 -10.14
C LEU A 158 -5.08 3.17 -9.74
N ILE A 159 -5.61 4.30 -10.23
CA ILE A 159 -5.15 5.64 -9.84
C ILE A 159 -5.31 5.84 -8.32
N PHE A 160 -6.46 5.46 -7.76
CA PHE A 160 -6.69 5.51 -6.31
C PHE A 160 -5.62 4.73 -5.54
N SER A 161 -5.38 3.47 -5.91
CA SER A 161 -4.39 2.62 -5.26
C SER A 161 -2.98 3.21 -5.37
N ALA A 162 -2.61 3.71 -6.55
CA ALA A 162 -1.31 4.35 -6.79
C ALA A 162 -1.11 5.60 -5.92
N LYS A 163 -2.16 6.42 -5.71
CA LYS A 163 -2.12 7.56 -4.79
C LYS A 163 -1.97 7.15 -3.33
N GLU A 164 -2.67 6.13 -2.88
CA GLU A 164 -2.52 5.58 -1.52
C GLU A 164 -1.10 5.01 -1.30
N CYS A 165 -0.55 4.34 -2.32
CA CYS A 165 0.82 3.83 -2.29
C CYS A 165 1.85 4.97 -2.21
N ALA A 166 1.73 5.98 -3.07
CA ALA A 166 2.59 7.17 -3.04
C ALA A 166 2.45 7.95 -1.72
N TYR A 167 1.23 8.06 -1.18
CA TYR A 167 0.97 8.67 0.12
C TYR A 167 1.71 7.94 1.24
N LYS A 168 1.64 6.60 1.30
CA LYS A 168 2.34 5.80 2.32
C LYS A 168 3.86 5.94 2.20
N ALA A 169 4.39 5.93 0.98
CA ALA A 169 5.81 6.12 0.71
C ALA A 169 6.29 7.52 1.14
N GLN A 170 5.61 8.59 0.72
CA GLN A 170 6.00 9.94 1.12
C GLN A 170 5.82 10.16 2.63
N TYR A 171 4.78 9.59 3.24
CA TYR A 171 4.54 9.75 4.69
C TYR A 171 5.69 9.15 5.51
N GLY A 172 6.25 8.03 5.05
CA GLY A 172 7.44 7.42 5.65
C GLY A 172 8.69 8.33 5.64
N VAL A 173 8.72 9.33 4.76
CA VAL A 173 9.81 10.33 4.66
C VAL A 173 9.45 11.62 5.39
N THR A 174 8.29 12.18 5.11
CA THR A 174 7.91 13.55 5.47
C THR A 174 7.13 13.62 6.77
N GLN A 175 6.41 12.54 7.11
CA GLN A 175 5.37 12.50 8.14
C GLN A 175 4.27 13.56 7.97
N GLN A 176 4.08 14.07 6.74
CA GLN A 176 3.06 15.06 6.41
C GLN A 176 1.79 14.40 5.87
N LEU A 177 0.65 14.83 6.41
CA LEU A 177 -0.68 14.44 5.92
C LEU A 177 -1.04 15.30 4.70
N ILE A 178 -1.31 14.66 3.57
CA ILE A 178 -1.66 15.30 2.29
C ILE A 178 -2.88 14.60 1.69
N GLY A 179 -3.66 15.33 0.87
CA GLY A 179 -4.80 14.78 0.14
C GLY A 179 -4.42 14.21 -1.24
N PHE A 180 -5.39 13.62 -1.93
CA PHE A 180 -5.22 13.03 -3.26
C PHE A 180 -4.76 14.04 -4.31
N GLU A 181 -5.11 15.31 -4.13
CA GLU A 181 -4.73 16.41 -5.01
C GLU A 181 -3.22 16.63 -5.05
N ALA A 182 -2.47 16.17 -4.04
CA ALA A 182 -1.02 16.33 -3.95
C ALA A 182 -0.25 15.49 -4.97
N PHE A 183 -0.89 14.51 -5.60
CA PHE A 183 -0.31 13.66 -6.62
C PHE A 183 -1.13 13.64 -7.91
N GLU A 184 -0.44 13.59 -9.03
CA GLU A 184 -0.99 13.18 -10.33
C GLU A 184 -0.30 11.88 -10.76
N ILE A 185 -1.10 10.88 -11.13
CA ILE A 185 -0.65 9.53 -11.50
C ILE A 185 -0.65 9.38 -13.01
N THR A 186 0.48 8.94 -13.55
CA THR A 186 0.61 8.51 -14.95
C THR A 186 0.92 7.02 -15.00
N PRO A 187 -0.08 6.14 -15.24
CA PRO A 187 0.15 4.71 -15.36
C PRO A 187 0.57 4.32 -16.78
N ASP A 188 1.53 3.40 -16.87
CA ASP A 188 1.90 2.67 -18.07
C ASP A 188 1.33 1.25 -17.99
N LEU A 189 0.24 1.02 -18.75
CA LEU A 189 -0.49 -0.24 -18.78
C LEU A 189 0.27 -1.39 -19.45
N GLU A 190 1.29 -1.09 -20.27
CA GLU A 190 2.09 -2.11 -20.94
C GLU A 190 3.18 -2.64 -20.01
N THR A 191 3.82 -1.75 -19.25
CA THR A 191 4.95 -2.13 -18.39
C THR A 191 4.56 -2.40 -16.94
N GLY A 192 3.36 -2.02 -16.51
CA GLY A 192 2.94 -2.14 -15.11
C GLY A 192 3.64 -1.13 -14.20
N GLN A 193 4.14 -0.02 -14.75
CA GLN A 193 4.78 1.06 -14.01
C GLN A 193 3.82 2.24 -13.82
N PHE A 194 3.97 2.99 -12.73
CA PHE A 194 3.32 4.28 -12.61
C PHE A 194 4.28 5.34 -12.08
N GLU A 195 4.07 6.57 -12.53
CA GLU A 195 4.68 7.76 -11.97
C GLU A 195 3.67 8.49 -11.10
N ALA A 196 4.06 8.88 -9.89
CA ALA A 196 3.31 9.77 -9.01
C ALA A 196 4.04 11.11 -8.89
N THR A 197 3.50 12.14 -9.53
CA THR A 197 4.11 13.47 -9.62
C THR A 197 3.48 14.41 -8.60
N PHE A 198 4.33 15.03 -7.77
CA PHE A 198 3.87 16.01 -6.78
C PHE A 198 3.30 17.25 -7.45
N THR A 199 2.06 17.60 -7.13
CA THR A 199 1.38 18.79 -7.67
C THR A 199 1.58 20.04 -6.80
N GLN A 200 2.22 19.89 -5.64
CA GLN A 200 2.56 20.92 -4.65
C GLN A 200 3.84 20.54 -3.91
N ASP A 201 4.44 21.48 -3.19
CA ASP A 201 5.62 21.20 -2.37
C ASP A 201 5.22 20.39 -1.12
N VAL A 202 5.93 19.28 -0.87
CA VAL A 202 5.83 18.43 0.31
C VAL A 202 7.25 18.07 0.75
N VAL A 203 7.89 18.99 1.49
CA VAL A 203 9.32 18.89 1.86
C VAL A 203 9.70 17.48 2.35
N PRO A 204 10.75 16.85 1.78
CA PRO A 204 11.75 17.43 0.87
C PRO A 204 11.38 17.41 -0.63
N PHE A 205 10.19 16.91 -0.99
CA PHE A 205 9.75 16.85 -2.38
C PHE A 205 9.21 18.20 -2.83
N ASN A 206 9.79 18.76 -3.88
CA ASN A 206 9.26 19.95 -4.53
C ASN A 206 8.16 19.56 -5.52
N ARG A 207 7.29 20.53 -5.87
CA ARG A 207 6.34 20.39 -6.96
C ARG A 207 7.05 19.93 -8.24
N GLY A 208 6.51 18.91 -8.89
CA GLY A 208 7.07 18.28 -10.09
C GLY A 208 8.09 17.18 -9.79
N ALA A 209 8.43 16.90 -8.53
CA ALA A 209 9.16 15.70 -8.18
C ALA A 209 8.32 14.45 -8.48
N CYS A 210 8.97 13.39 -8.95
CA CYS A 210 8.32 12.16 -9.35
C CYS A 210 8.74 11.00 -8.45
N LEU A 211 7.76 10.24 -7.96
CA LEU A 211 7.98 8.94 -7.33
C LEU A 211 7.56 7.84 -8.30
N HIS A 212 8.38 6.79 -8.41
CA HIS A 212 8.13 5.70 -9.36
C HIS A 212 7.70 4.45 -8.59
N GLY A 213 6.65 3.79 -9.09
CA GLY A 213 6.15 2.54 -8.52
C GLY A 213 5.73 1.55 -9.59
N LEU A 214 5.39 0.36 -9.13
CA LEU A 214 4.89 -0.75 -9.93
C LEU A 214 3.45 -1.06 -9.54
N PHE A 215 2.67 -1.58 -10.48
CA PHE A 215 1.35 -2.11 -10.22
C PHE A 215 1.12 -3.43 -10.94
N SER A 216 0.18 -4.21 -10.42
CA SER A 216 -0.24 -5.45 -11.04
C SER A 216 -1.73 -5.70 -10.81
N PHE A 217 -2.38 -6.28 -11.81
CA PHE A 217 -3.73 -6.83 -11.70
C PHE A 217 -3.66 -8.35 -11.63
N GLY A 218 -4.46 -8.96 -10.77
CA GLY A 218 -4.63 -10.42 -10.73
C GLY A 218 -5.12 -10.90 -9.38
N GLY A 219 -5.59 -12.16 -9.30
CA GLY A 219 -6.17 -12.70 -8.06
C GLY A 219 -7.39 -11.93 -7.54
N GLY A 220 -8.07 -11.16 -8.41
CA GLY A 220 -9.19 -10.29 -8.02
C GLY A 220 -8.78 -9.03 -7.25
N VAL A 221 -7.50 -8.65 -7.29
CA VAL A 221 -6.97 -7.45 -6.61
C VAL A 221 -6.13 -6.57 -7.54
N ILE A 222 -5.99 -5.33 -7.13
CA ILE A 222 -5.05 -4.35 -7.68
C ILE A 222 -4.00 -4.12 -6.59
N LEU A 223 -2.74 -4.31 -6.96
CA LEU A 223 -1.61 -4.07 -6.06
C LEU A 223 -0.77 -2.95 -6.63
N THR A 224 -0.33 -2.05 -5.77
CA THR A 224 0.66 -1.01 -6.11
C THR A 224 1.78 -1.01 -5.08
N GLY A 225 3.02 -0.93 -5.55
CA GLY A 225 4.21 -1.01 -4.72
C GLY A 225 5.23 0.06 -5.09
N MET A 226 5.90 0.60 -4.08
CA MET A 226 6.92 1.64 -4.25
C MET A 226 8.04 1.43 -3.23
N ALA A 227 9.27 1.44 -3.70
CA ALA A 227 10.46 1.38 -2.86
C ALA A 227 11.30 2.63 -3.08
N LEU A 228 11.27 3.56 -2.12
CA LEU A 228 12.04 4.80 -2.22
C LEU A 228 13.46 4.55 -1.69
N PRO A 229 14.50 4.55 -2.55
CA PRO A 229 15.87 4.40 -2.10
C PRO A 229 16.24 5.54 -1.16
N ARG A 230 17.14 5.28 -0.20
CA ARG A 230 17.64 6.32 0.69
C ARG A 230 18.47 7.37 -0.06
N GLU A 231 19.12 6.95 -1.13
CA GLU A 231 19.82 7.83 -2.07
C GLU A 231 18.79 8.49 -3.01
N GLY A 232 18.71 9.83 -3.01
CA GLY A 232 17.82 10.59 -3.88
C GLY A 232 16.66 11.32 -3.18
N VAL A 233 16.42 11.09 -1.89
CA VAL A 233 15.39 11.81 -1.10
C VAL A 233 15.91 13.15 -0.51
N ALA A 234 17.16 13.50 -0.81
CA ALA A 234 17.72 14.82 -0.55
C ALA A 234 18.12 15.48 -1.87
N GLY A 235 17.36 16.49 -2.27
CA GLY A 235 17.62 17.39 -3.39
C GLY A 235 16.86 18.68 -3.18
#